data_AF-A0A528HMT0-F1
#
_entry.id   AF-A0A528HMT0-F1
#
_cell.length_a   1.000
_cell.length_b   1.000
_cell.length_c   1.000
_cell.angle_alpha   90.00
_cell.angle_beta   90.00
_cell.angle_gamma   90.00
#
_symmetry.space_group_name_H-M   'P 1'
#
loop_
_entity.id
_entity.type
_entity.pdbx_description
1 polymer ?
#
loop_
_entity_poly.entity_id
_entity_poly.type
_entity_poly.pdbx_seq_one_letter_code
_entity_poly.pdbx_strand_id
1 'polypeptide(L)'
;FGRFLADWPEDDQVGLMAYLAKHGSRLGGNTGQYFLRWLEWDAFIISGDMAAALRNAGLDIAEHPTSKRDLDKIQNQINAWAADTGLPRRHISRILAMSIGENHSPQALREYMGE
;
A
#
# COMPACT_ATOMS: atom_id res chain seq x y z
N PHE A 1 3.29 -22.34 -3.29
CA PHE A 1 2.89 -20.95 -2.99
C PHE A 1 3.88 -19.92 -3.52
N GLY A 2 5.19 -20.02 -3.21
CA GLY A 2 6.19 -19.07 -3.74
C GLY A 2 6.19 -18.91 -5.28
N ARG A 3 6.11 -20.02 -6.03
CA ARG A 3 5.98 -19.98 -7.50
C ARG A 3 4.73 -19.22 -7.98
N PHE A 4 3.60 -19.44 -7.32
CA PHE A 4 2.35 -18.73 -7.62
C PHE A 4 2.50 -17.21 -7.44
N LEU A 5 3.18 -16.77 -6.37
CA LEU A 5 3.44 -15.34 -6.16
C LEU A 5 4.44 -14.76 -7.17
N ALA A 6 5.47 -15.54 -7.55
CA ALA A 6 6.47 -15.13 -8.53
C ALA A 6 5.90 -15.01 -9.94
N ASP A 7 4.90 -15.83 -10.28
CA ASP A 7 4.22 -15.82 -11.58
C ASP A 7 3.07 -14.80 -11.65
N TRP A 8 2.69 -14.16 -10.53
CA TRP A 8 1.63 -13.15 -10.51
C TRP A 8 2.16 -11.81 -11.07
N PRO A 9 1.40 -11.10 -11.94
CA PRO A 9 1.84 -9.81 -12.48
C PRO A 9 2.17 -8.79 -11.37
N GLU A 10 3.37 -8.23 -11.40
CA GLU A 10 3.83 -7.25 -10.39
C GLU A 10 3.00 -5.96 -10.37
N ASP A 11 2.35 -5.65 -11.48
CA ASP A 11 1.48 -4.50 -11.67
C ASP A 11 0.02 -4.78 -11.24
N ASP A 12 -0.30 -6.00 -10.78
CA ASP A 12 -1.64 -6.42 -10.34
C ASP A 12 -1.73 -6.82 -8.86
N GLN A 13 -1.31 -5.93 -7.96
CA GLN A 13 -1.43 -6.16 -6.52
C GLN A 13 -2.89 -6.22 -6.05
N VAL A 14 -3.80 -5.38 -6.56
CA VAL A 14 -5.22 -5.37 -6.17
C VAL A 14 -5.89 -6.68 -6.56
N GLY A 15 -5.61 -7.21 -7.76
CA GLY A 15 -6.05 -8.54 -8.14
C GLY A 15 -5.50 -9.63 -7.24
N LEU A 16 -4.21 -9.58 -6.91
CA LEU A 16 -3.58 -10.54 -5.98
C LEU A 16 -4.24 -10.50 -4.60
N MET A 17 -4.47 -9.30 -4.06
CA MET A 17 -5.13 -9.14 -2.77
C MET A 17 -6.58 -9.64 -2.79
N ALA A 18 -7.32 -9.41 -3.88
CA ALA A 18 -8.67 -9.94 -4.04
C ALA A 18 -8.67 -11.48 -4.08
N TYR A 19 -7.70 -12.08 -4.76
CA TYR A 19 -7.50 -13.53 -4.76
C TYR A 19 -7.19 -14.06 -3.35
N LEU A 20 -6.22 -13.45 -2.65
CA LEU A 20 -5.84 -13.85 -1.30
C LEU A 20 -7.00 -13.68 -0.30
N ALA A 21 -7.81 -12.63 -0.44
CA ALA A 21 -9.00 -12.43 0.40
C ALA A 21 -10.06 -13.53 0.18
N LYS A 22 -10.20 -14.04 -1.05
CA LYS A 22 -11.18 -15.08 -1.39
C LYS A 22 -10.69 -16.50 -1.04
N HIS A 23 -9.40 -16.75 -1.20
CA HIS A 23 -8.83 -18.11 -1.12
C HIS A 23 -7.99 -18.36 0.14
N GLY A 24 -7.62 -17.30 0.86
CA GLY A 24 -6.81 -17.37 2.08
C GLY A 24 -7.64 -17.27 3.35
N SER A 25 -7.11 -17.81 4.44
CA SER A 25 -7.66 -17.59 5.79
C SER A 25 -7.06 -16.31 6.38
N ARG A 26 -7.92 -15.32 6.69
CA ARG A 26 -7.54 -14.03 7.29
C ARG A 26 -6.60 -13.14 6.44
N LEU A 27 -6.56 -13.33 5.12
CA LEU A 27 -5.74 -12.52 4.20
C LEU A 27 -6.51 -11.36 3.52
N GLY A 28 -7.67 -10.98 4.05
CA GLY A 28 -8.42 -9.82 3.56
C GLY A 28 -7.88 -8.47 4.06
N GLY A 29 -8.20 -7.40 3.33
CA GLY A 29 -7.89 -6.02 3.73
C GLY A 29 -6.39 -5.78 3.95
N ASN A 30 -6.05 -5.09 5.04
CA ASN A 30 -4.67 -4.72 5.36
C ASN A 30 -3.76 -5.93 5.58
N THR A 31 -4.28 -7.05 6.07
CA THR A 31 -3.47 -8.25 6.31
C THR A 31 -2.82 -8.75 5.03
N GLY A 32 -3.55 -8.72 3.90
CA GLY A 32 -3.00 -9.11 2.60
C GLY A 32 -1.84 -8.21 2.15
N GLN A 33 -1.95 -6.90 2.37
CA GLN A 33 -0.89 -5.93 2.03
C GLN A 33 0.39 -6.20 2.83
N TYR A 34 0.26 -6.34 4.15
CA TYR A 34 1.41 -6.59 5.03
C TYR A 34 2.03 -7.97 4.79
N PHE A 35 1.20 -8.98 4.55
CA PHE A 35 1.68 -10.31 4.21
C PHE A 35 2.57 -10.29 2.96
N LEU A 36 2.12 -9.64 1.87
CA LEU A 36 2.92 -9.50 0.66
C LEU A 36 4.23 -8.74 0.92
N ARG A 37 4.17 -7.66 1.71
CA ARG A 37 5.35 -6.88 2.09
C ARG A 37 6.37 -7.72 2.87
N TRP A 38 5.92 -8.57 3.81
CA TRP A 38 6.80 -9.43 4.61
C TRP A 38 7.40 -10.58 3.81
N LEU A 39 6.73 -11.03 2.75
CA LEU A 39 7.29 -11.99 1.80
C LEU A 39 8.24 -11.34 0.78
N GLU A 40 8.55 -10.06 0.95
CA GLU A 40 9.39 -9.27 0.04
C GLU A 40 8.87 -9.16 -1.40
N TRP A 41 7.62 -9.53 -1.63
CA TRP A 41 6.93 -9.20 -2.87
C TRP A 41 6.80 -7.66 -2.96
N ASP A 42 6.91 -7.08 -4.15
CA ASP A 42 6.96 -5.63 -4.36
C ASP A 42 5.58 -4.95 -4.15
N ALA A 43 5.06 -5.06 -2.92
CA ALA A 43 3.74 -4.59 -2.54
C ALA A 43 3.79 -3.16 -2.00
N PHE A 44 2.89 -2.29 -2.45
CA PHE A 44 2.56 -1.04 -1.78
C PHE A 44 1.62 -1.26 -0.57
N ILE A 45 1.68 -0.37 0.42
CA ILE A 45 0.77 -0.36 1.58
C ILE A 45 -0.01 0.95 1.57
N ILE A 46 -1.33 0.88 1.47
CA ILE A 46 -2.24 2.02 1.51
C ILE A 46 -2.47 2.42 2.98
N SER A 47 -1.52 3.14 3.56
CA SER A 47 -1.70 3.80 4.86
C SER A 47 -2.55 5.06 4.74
N GLY A 48 -2.97 5.63 5.88
CA GLY A 48 -3.65 6.93 5.91
C GLY A 48 -2.83 8.03 5.24
N ASP A 49 -1.53 8.12 5.56
CA ASP A 49 -0.65 9.12 4.99
C ASP A 49 -0.34 8.88 3.51
N MET A 50 -0.22 7.62 3.06
CA MET A 50 -0.10 7.35 1.62
C MET A 50 -1.36 7.79 0.88
N ALA A 51 -2.55 7.49 1.41
CA ALA A 51 -3.81 7.94 0.81
C ALA A 51 -3.89 9.47 0.80
N ALA A 52 -3.46 10.15 1.87
CA ALA A 52 -3.39 11.60 1.94
C ALA A 52 -2.42 12.19 0.89
N ALA A 53 -1.23 11.60 0.75
CA ALA A 53 -0.24 12.02 -0.25
C ALA A 53 -0.76 11.85 -1.67
N LEU A 54 -1.45 10.75 -1.98
CA LEU A 54 -2.07 10.52 -3.29
C LEU A 54 -3.16 11.56 -3.60
N ARG A 55 -4.02 11.88 -2.62
CA ARG A 55 -5.01 12.96 -2.76
C ARG A 55 -4.35 14.32 -2.96
N ASN A 56 -3.27 14.60 -2.21
CA ASN A 56 -2.50 15.84 -2.36
C ASN A 56 -1.84 15.95 -3.75
N ALA A 57 -1.42 14.83 -4.33
CA ALA A 57 -0.93 14.74 -5.70
C ALA A 57 -2.04 14.82 -6.78
N GLY A 58 -3.31 14.98 -6.38
CA GLY A 58 -4.44 15.16 -7.30
C GLY A 58 -5.20 13.89 -7.66
N LEU A 59 -4.89 12.74 -7.04
CA LEU A 59 -5.65 11.52 -7.28
C LEU A 59 -7.00 11.58 -6.56
N ASP A 60 -8.09 11.56 -7.34
CA ASP A 60 -9.46 11.55 -6.83
C ASP A 60 -9.84 10.19 -6.22
N ILE A 61 -9.65 10.04 -4.91
CA ILE A 61 -10.00 8.85 -4.11
C ILE A 61 -10.56 9.28 -2.74
N ALA A 62 -11.28 8.37 -2.07
CA ALA A 62 -11.77 8.61 -0.72
C ALA A 62 -10.62 8.78 0.31
N GLU A 63 -10.95 9.34 1.48
CA GLU A 63 -10.00 9.46 2.60
C GLU A 63 -9.45 8.12 3.06
N HIS A 64 -10.35 7.13 3.14
CA HIS A 64 -10.06 5.73 3.44
C HIS A 64 -10.50 4.85 2.25
N PRO A 65 -9.64 4.71 1.22
CA PRO A 65 -10.01 4.05 -0.04
C PRO A 65 -10.17 2.54 0.17
N THR A 66 -11.40 2.06 0.06
CA THR A 66 -11.75 0.63 0.16
C THR A 66 -12.55 0.12 -1.04
N SER A 67 -13.08 1.03 -1.86
CA SER A 67 -13.85 0.69 -3.05
C SER A 67 -12.93 0.12 -4.14
N LYS A 68 -13.42 -0.84 -4.92
CA LYS A 68 -12.66 -1.38 -6.07
C LYS A 68 -12.17 -0.27 -7.00
N ARG A 69 -13.01 0.73 -7.27
CA ARG A 69 -12.68 1.87 -8.12
C ARG A 69 -11.47 2.64 -7.60
N ASP A 70 -11.43 2.94 -6.31
CA ASP A 70 -10.33 3.72 -5.73
C ASP A 70 -9.05 2.87 -5.66
N LEU A 71 -9.17 1.58 -5.34
CA LEU A 71 -8.04 0.64 -5.37
C LEU A 71 -7.43 0.53 -6.79
N ASP A 72 -8.27 0.42 -7.81
CA ASP A 72 -7.82 0.37 -9.21
C ASP A 72 -7.13 1.69 -9.62
N LYS A 73 -7.65 2.85 -9.20
CA LYS A 73 -7.00 4.16 -9.40
C LYS A 73 -5.61 4.22 -8.74
N ILE A 74 -5.50 3.75 -7.50
CA ILE A 74 -4.23 3.72 -6.75
C ILE A 74 -3.21 2.83 -7.44
N GLN A 75 -3.60 1.61 -7.84
CA GLN A 75 -2.72 0.68 -8.56
C GLN A 75 -2.19 1.30 -9.84
N ASN A 76 -3.06 1.89 -10.66
CA ASN A 76 -2.66 2.53 -11.91
C ASN A 76 -1.68 3.68 -11.68
N GLN A 77 -1.91 4.52 -10.66
CA GLN A 77 -1.01 5.63 -10.34
C GLN A 77 0.36 5.14 -9.86
N ILE A 78 0.40 4.10 -9.01
CA ILE A 78 1.63 3.51 -8.52
C ILE A 78 2.41 2.82 -9.64
N ASN A 79 1.72 2.12 -10.54
CA ASN A 79 2.34 1.50 -11.71
C ASN A 79 2.96 2.56 -12.64
N ALA A 80 2.25 3.67 -12.89
CA ALA A 80 2.78 4.77 -13.69
C ALA A 80 4.08 5.34 -13.07
N TRP A 81 4.08 5.63 -11.77
CA TRP A 81 5.28 6.13 -11.09
C TRP A 81 6.41 5.10 -11.01
N ALA A 82 6.10 3.80 -10.85
CA ALA A 82 7.11 2.74 -10.91
C ALA A 82 7.78 2.70 -12.28
N ALA A 83 7.01 2.82 -13.36
CA ALA A 83 7.55 2.89 -14.72
C ALA A 83 8.40 4.16 -14.94
N ASP A 84 7.93 5.32 -14.49
CA ASP A 84 8.62 6.61 -14.68
C ASP A 84 9.93 6.70 -13.88
N THR A 85 9.94 6.15 -12.66
CA THR A 85 11.07 6.33 -11.72
C THR A 85 12.03 5.13 -11.68
N GLY A 86 11.59 3.95 -12.12
CA GLY A 86 12.30 2.69 -11.93
C GLY A 86 12.36 2.22 -10.47
N LEU A 87 11.62 2.86 -9.56
CA LEU A 87 11.59 2.47 -8.15
C LEU A 87 10.61 1.32 -7.91
N PRO A 88 10.93 0.38 -7.00
CA PRO A 88 9.97 -0.60 -6.50
C PRO A 88 8.73 0.07 -5.90
N ARG A 89 7.55 -0.50 -6.13
CA ARG A 89 6.25 -0.03 -5.60
C ARG A 89 6.26 0.06 -4.09
N ARG A 90 6.97 -0.85 -3.41
CA ARG A 90 7.17 -0.83 -1.96
C ARG A 90 7.94 0.39 -1.46
N HIS A 91 8.84 0.95 -2.29
CA HIS A 91 9.57 2.19 -1.99
C HIS A 91 8.67 3.40 -2.22
N ILE A 92 7.98 3.45 -3.37
CA ILE A 92 7.04 4.53 -3.70
C ILE A 92 6.00 4.69 -2.59
N SER A 93 5.39 3.59 -2.14
CA SER A 93 4.38 3.63 -1.07
C SER A 93 4.95 4.22 0.22
N ARG A 94 6.21 3.91 0.55
CA ARG A 94 6.86 4.38 1.78
C ARG A 94 7.27 5.84 1.69
N ILE A 95 7.75 6.27 0.52
CA ILE A 95 8.05 7.68 0.24
C ILE A 95 6.78 8.52 0.42
N LEU A 96 5.65 8.09 -0.19
CA LEU A 96 4.37 8.78 -0.06
C LEU A 96 3.94 8.87 1.41
N ALA A 97 3.95 7.75 2.13
CA ALA A 97 3.56 7.70 3.54
C ALA A 97 4.43 8.57 4.46
N MET A 98 5.68 8.85 4.08
CA MET A 98 6.61 9.66 4.88
C MET A 98 6.74 11.11 4.37
N SER A 99 6.06 11.47 3.29
CA SER A 99 6.11 12.81 2.68
C SER A 99 5.09 13.80 3.25
N ILE A 100 4.12 13.30 4.00
CA ILE A 100 3.01 14.06 4.58
C ILE A 100 2.66 13.49 5.96
N GLY A 101 1.76 14.16 6.68
CA GLY A 101 1.34 13.76 8.02
C GLY A 101 2.03 14.60 9.10
N GLU A 102 1.68 14.31 10.35
CA GLU A 102 2.25 14.98 11.51
C GLU A 102 3.51 14.25 11.99
N ASN A 103 4.59 15.00 12.19
CA ASN A 103 5.77 14.46 12.87
C ASN A 103 5.54 14.53 14.38
N HIS A 104 5.41 13.38 15.01
CA HIS A 104 5.28 13.29 16.47
C HIS A 104 6.64 13.43 17.17
N SER A 105 6.67 14.19 18.26
CA SER A 105 7.88 14.30 19.09
C SER A 105 8.18 12.97 19.79
N PRO A 106 9.45 12.69 20.16
CA PRO A 106 9.79 11.50 20.93
C PRO A 106 9.01 11.40 22.24
N GLN A 107 8.67 12.53 22.85
CA GLN A 107 7.86 12.57 24.07
C GLN A 107 6.42 12.11 23.80
N ALA A 108 5.76 12.67 22.78
CA ALA A 108 4.40 12.27 22.41
C ALA A 108 4.30 10.78 22.06
N LEU A 109 5.34 10.23 21.43
CA LEU A 109 5.42 8.80 21.14
C LEU A 109 5.52 7.94 22.42
N ARG A 110 6.35 8.35 23.39
CA ARG A 110 6.45 7.64 24.69
C ARG A 110 5.14 7.66 25.44
N GLU A 111 4.49 8.83 25.50
CA GLU A 111 3.17 8.99 26.13
C GLU A 111 2.12 8.07 25.47
N TYR A 112 2.12 7.96 24.13
CA TYR A 112 1.26 7.04 23.40
C TYR A 112 1.56 5.55 23.69
N MET A 113 2.84 5.19 23.83
CA MET A 113 3.29 3.83 24.14
C MET A 113 3.12 3.44 25.61
N GLY A 114 2.79 4.40 26.49
CA GLY A 114 2.67 4.18 27.93
C GLY A 114 4.02 4.06 28.65
N GLU A 115 5.07 4.66 28.09
CA GLU A 115 6.43 4.74 28.68
C GLU A 115 6.67 6.01 29.51
#